data_AF-A0A942HKR8-F1
#
_entry.id   AF-A0A942HKR8-F1
#
_cell.length_a   1.000
_cell.length_b   1.000
_cell.length_c   1.000
_cell.angle_alpha   90.00
_cell.angle_beta   90.00
_cell.angle_gamma   90.00
#
_symmetry.space_group_name_H-M   'P 1'
#
loop_
_entity.id
_entity.type
_entity.pdbx_description
1 polymer ?
#
loop_
_entity_poly.entity_id
_entity_poly.type
_entity_poly.pdbx_seq_one_letter_code
_entity_poly.pdbx_strand_id
1 'polypeptide(L)' 'MVKIYTRKGDDGSTSLWYGGRVPKHHGRTEAYGTLDEACAQLGAARALCGEDQAELAAA' A
#
# COMPACT_ATOMS: atom_id res chain seq x y z
N MET A 1 15.55 -16.28 4.38
CA MET A 1 14.50 -15.28 4.05
C MET A 1 13.48 -15.94 3.14
N VAL A 2 12.19 -15.85 3.44
CA VAL A 2 11.12 -16.36 2.55
C VAL A 2 10.96 -15.41 1.36
N LYS A 3 10.64 -15.96 0.18
CA LYS A 3 10.35 -15.14 -0.99
C LYS A 3 9.05 -14.39 -0.79
N ILE A 4 9.10 -13.07 -0.86
CA ILE A 4 7.92 -12.20 -0.86
C ILE A 4 7.14 -12.37 -2.18
N TYR A 5 7.85 -12.57 -3.30
CA TYR A 5 7.21 -12.80 -4.59
C TYR A 5 6.63 -14.21 -4.69
N THR A 6 5.34 -14.30 -5.05
CA THR A 6 4.61 -15.57 -5.17
C THR A 6 4.28 -15.95 -6.61
N ARG A 7 4.38 -15.00 -7.56
CA ARG A 7 3.98 -15.14 -8.99
C ARG A 7 2.50 -15.43 -9.24
N LYS A 8 1.69 -15.53 -8.18
CA LYS A 8 0.25 -15.81 -8.31
C LYS A 8 -0.53 -14.70 -9.01
N GLY A 9 0.05 -13.51 -9.19
CA GLY A 9 -0.59 -12.39 -9.86
C GLY A 9 -0.07 -12.10 -11.26
N ASP A 10 0.73 -13.00 -11.85
CA ASP A 10 1.33 -12.83 -13.17
C ASP A 10 0.26 -12.89 -14.29
N ASP A 11 -0.91 -13.48 -13.98
CA ASP A 11 -2.11 -13.49 -14.84
C ASP A 11 -2.91 -12.17 -14.80
N GLY A 12 -2.42 -11.15 -14.08
CA GLY A 12 -3.11 -9.87 -13.93
C GLY A 12 -4.23 -9.87 -12.88
N SER A 13 -4.39 -10.94 -12.10
CA SER A 13 -5.34 -11.01 -10.99
C SER A 13 -4.66 -10.90 -9.61
N THR A 14 -5.44 -10.62 -8.58
CA THR A 14 -4.99 -10.58 -7.19
C THR A 14 -6.05 -11.13 -6.25
N SER A 15 -5.64 -11.57 -5.06
CA SER A 15 -6.55 -12.11 -4.05
C SER A 15 -7.09 -11.02 -3.13
N LEU A 16 -8.36 -11.10 -2.75
CA LEU A 16 -8.95 -10.25 -1.71
C LEU A 16 -8.80 -10.89 -0.32
N TRP A 17 -8.85 -10.06 0.72
CA TRP A 17 -8.65 -10.48 2.12
C TRP A 17 -9.63 -11.55 2.60
N TYR A 18 -10.89 -11.50 2.15
CA TYR A 18 -11.93 -12.49 2.51
C TYR A 18 -12.12 -13.60 1.46
N GLY A 19 -11.11 -13.83 0.63
CA GLY A 19 -11.21 -14.77 -0.49
C GLY A 19 -11.78 -14.14 -1.76
N GLY A 20 -11.69 -14.91 -2.84
CA GLY A 20 -11.95 -14.42 -4.19
C GLY A 20 -10.73 -13.79 -4.83
N ARG A 21 -10.70 -13.83 -6.17
CA ARG A 21 -9.68 -13.16 -6.98
C ARG A 21 -10.37 -12.21 -7.94
N VAL A 22 -9.78 -11.02 -8.09
CA VAL A 22 -10.26 -9.98 -8.99
C VAL A 22 -9.14 -9.55 -9.91
N PRO A 23 -9.45 -8.99 -11.10
CA PRO A 23 -8.44 -8.31 -11.90
C PRO A 23 -7.77 -7.18 -11.10
N LYS A 24 -6.48 -6.93 -11.32
CA LYS A 24 -5.74 -5.87 -10.60
C LYS A 24 -6.32 -4.47 -10.79
N HIS A 25 -6.99 -4.21 -11.91
CA HIS A 25 -7.67 -2.95 -12.23
C HIS A 25 -9.10 -2.87 -11.68
N HIS A 26 -9.51 -3.80 -10.80
CA HIS A 26 -10.83 -3.77 -10.19
C HIS A 26 -10.92 -2.60 -9.19
N GLY A 27 -12.06 -1.89 -9.13
CA GLY A 27 -12.21 -0.67 -8.31
C GLY A 27 -11.88 -0.82 -6.81
N ARG A 28 -12.06 -2.02 -6.22
CA ARG A 28 -11.59 -2.31 -4.85
C ARG A 28 -10.07 -2.27 -4.72
N THR A 29 -9.35 -2.84 -5.69
CA THR A 29 -7.88 -2.87 -5.70
C THR A 29 -7.33 -1.46 -5.92
N GLU A 30 -7.95 -0.68 -6.80
CA GLU A 30 -7.64 0.75 -6.99
C GLU A 30 -7.83 1.53 -5.67
N ALA A 31 -8.99 1.39 -5.00
CA ALA A 31 -9.28 2.12 -3.78
C ALA A 31 -8.24 1.88 -2.67
N TYR A 32 -7.86 0.62 -2.42
CA TYR A 32 -6.83 0.32 -1.42
C TYR A 32 -5.41 0.65 -1.91
N GLY A 33 -5.15 0.59 -3.22
CA GLY A 33 -3.88 1.04 -3.81
C GLY A 33 -3.65 2.54 -3.62
N THR A 34 -4.68 3.37 -3.81
CA THR A 34 -4.61 4.81 -3.52
C THR A 34 -4.35 5.08 -2.04
N LEU A 35 -4.96 4.29 -1.13
CA LEU A 35 -4.70 4.42 0.30
C LEU A 35 -3.26 3.99 0.66
N ASP A 36 -2.75 2.92 0.05
CA ASP A 36 -1.37 2.46 0.24
C ASP A 36 -0.36 3.53 -0.23
N GLU A 37 -0.61 4.15 -1.38
CA GLU A 37 0.18 5.29 -1.87
C GLU A 37 0.14 6.47 -0.90
N ALA A 38 -1.05 6.87 -0.42
CA ALA A 38 -1.18 7.96 0.55
C ALA A 38 -0.40 7.67 1.84
N CYS A 39 -0.51 6.45 2.38
CA CYS A 39 0.25 6.02 3.56
C CYS A 39 1.77 6.09 3.33
N ALA A 40 2.25 5.66 2.16
CA ALA A 40 3.67 5.75 1.80
C ALA A 40 4.14 7.22 1.76
N GLN A 41 3.33 8.13 1.21
CA GLN A 41 3.64 9.55 1.18
C GLN A 41 3.65 10.18 2.58
N LEU A 42 2.75 9.79 3.48
CA LEU A 42 2.79 10.23 4.89
C LEU A 42 4.09 9.78 5.56
N GLY A 43 4.50 8.53 5.34
CA GLY A 43 5.78 8.01 5.84
C GLY A 43 6.98 8.79 5.29
N ALA A 44 6.97 9.13 4.00
CA ALA A 44 8.00 9.94 3.36
C ALA A 44 8.04 11.36 3.94
N ALA A 45 6.89 12.02 4.07
CA ALA A 45 6.79 13.35 4.67
C ALA A 45 7.35 13.36 6.10
N ARG A 46 6.97 12.37 6.92
CA ARG A 46 7.48 12.21 8.28
C ARG A 46 9.00 12.03 8.32
N ALA A 47 9.58 11.27 7.39
CA ALA A 47 11.02 11.07 7.32
C ALA A 47 11.79 12.34 6.90
N LEU A 48 11.12 13.28 6.24
CA LEU A 48 11.70 14.54 5.75
C LEU A 48 11.52 15.71 6.73
N CYS A 49 10.54 15.64 7.64
CA CYS A 49 10.37 16.64 8.70
C CYS A 49 11.52 16.58 9.71
N GLY A 50 12.07 17.76 10.08
CA GLY A 50 13.08 17.90 11.13
C GLY A 50 12.50 17.75 12.54
N GLU A 51 13.37 17.63 13.55
CA GLU A 51 12.96 17.38 14.95
C GLU A 51 11.99 18.43 15.51
N ASP A 52 12.10 19.70 15.08
CA ASP A 52 11.21 20.79 15.50
C ASP A 52 9.77 20.68 14.95
N GLN A 53 9.55 19.81 13.95
CA GLN A 53 8.24 19.59 13.33
C GLN A 53 7.63 18.24 13.72
N ALA A 54 8.22 17.53 14.69
CA ALA A 54 7.83 16.18 15.08
C ALA A 54 6.40 16.09 15.67
N GLU A 55 5.91 17.14 16.35
CA GLU A 55 4.53 17.17 16.88
C GLU A 55 3.45 17.15 15.78
N LEU A 56 3.73 17.73 14.61
CA LEU A 56 2.80 17.70 13.48
C LEU A 56 2.75 16.33 12.78
N ALA A 57 3.84 15.55 12.90
CA ALA A 57 3.99 14.25 12.25
C ALA A 57 3.54 13.06 13.12
N ALA A 58 3.09 13.31 14.35
CA ALA A 58 2.67 12.30 15.33
C ALA A 58 1.14 12.23 15.54
N ALA A 59 0.37 13.12 14.90
CA ALA A 59 -1.09 13.14 14.87
C ALA A 59 -1.64 12.43 13.63
#